data_AF-A0AAW9SGT6-F1
#
_entry.id   AF-A0AAW9SGT6-F1
#
_cell.length_a   1.000
_cell.length_b   1.000
_cell.length_c   1.000
_cell.angle_alpha   90.00
_cell.angle_beta   90.00
_cell.angle_gamma   90.00
#
_symmetry.space_group_name_H-M   'P 1'
#
loop_
_entity.id
_entity.type
_entity.pdbx_description
1 polymer ?
#
loop_
_entity_poly.entity_id
_entity_poly.type
_entity_poly.pdbx_seq_one_letter_code
_entity_poly.pdbx_strand_id
1 'polypeptide(L)'
;MSGNNIIKFFLVRLLIVILPLVVLYFAFEAGVEANNQKEHKTDVGLGFAILLFFIFIILTVGFVIDFIKNLYKKHYDIALIDIPFLLVFLIPIIYIHCQMGGCCEGFCDWYINFLNF
;
A
#
# COMPACT_ATOMS: atom_id res chain seq x y z
N MET A 1 -25.23 4.31 -15.88
CA MET A 1 -25.30 3.84 -14.47
C MET A 1 -25.61 5.04 -13.57
N SER A 2 -26.48 4.91 -12.57
CA SER A 2 -26.74 5.98 -11.59
C SER A 2 -25.48 6.26 -10.75
N GLY A 3 -25.12 7.54 -10.57
CA GLY A 3 -23.90 7.97 -9.87
C GLY A 3 -23.75 7.42 -8.44
N ASN A 4 -24.86 7.10 -7.77
CA ASN A 4 -24.85 6.48 -6.44
C ASN A 4 -24.17 5.10 -6.41
N ASN A 5 -24.20 4.35 -7.51
CA ASN A 5 -23.60 3.01 -7.54
C ASN A 5 -22.07 3.09 -7.61
N ILE A 6 -21.52 4.05 -8.35
CA ILE A 6 -20.07 4.25 -8.51
C ILE A 6 -19.44 4.66 -7.19
N ILE A 7 -20.07 5.60 -6.47
CA ILE A 7 -19.61 6.05 -5.15
C ILE A 7 -19.58 4.88 -4.16
N LYS A 8 -20.61 4.03 -4.16
CA LYS A 8 -20.65 2.85 -3.29
C LYS A 8 -19.48 1.90 -3.58
N PHE A 9 -19.18 1.63 -4.85
CA PHE A 9 -18.04 0.80 -5.24
C PHE A 9 -16.70 1.40 -4.80
N PHE A 10 -16.53 2.70 -4.94
CA PHE A 10 -15.35 3.41 -4.47
C PHE A 10 -15.19 3.30 -2.95
N LEU A 11 -16.25 3.54 -2.17
CA LEU A 11 -16.22 3.47 -0.71
C LEU A 11 -15.87 2.07 -0.20
N VAL A 12 -16.39 1.02 -0.83
CA VAL A 12 -16.04 -0.37 -0.45
C VAL A 12 -14.56 -0.64 -0.68
N ARG A 13 -14.02 -0.23 -1.84
CA ARG A 13 -12.58 -0.36 -2.12
C ARG A 13 -11.73 0.44 -1.15
N LEU A 14 -12.14 1.67 -0.83
CA LEU A 14 -11.47 2.50 0.15
C LEU A 14 -11.43 1.82 1.53
N LEU A 15 -12.54 1.21 1.97
CA LEU A 15 -12.58 0.47 3.23
C LEU A 15 -11.66 -0.76 3.23
N ILE A 16 -11.60 -1.51 2.11
CA ILE A 16 -10.68 -2.66 1.96
C ILE A 16 -9.22 -2.23 2.14
N VAL A 17 -8.86 -1.02 1.72
CA VAL A 17 -7.51 -0.47 1.84
C VAL A 17 -7.24 0.09 3.23
N ILE A 18 -8.17 0.88 3.78
CA ILE A 18 -7.99 1.54 5.08
C ILE A 18 -7.91 0.52 6.21
N LEU A 19 -8.74 -0.52 6.17
CA LEU A 19 -8.87 -1.48 7.27
C LEU A 19 -7.53 -2.16 7.66
N PRO A 20 -6.76 -2.77 6.73
CA PRO A 20 -5.46 -3.34 7.09
C PRO A 20 -4.43 -2.30 7.51
N LEU A 21 -4.48 -1.07 6.96
CA LEU A 21 -3.55 0.01 7.34
C LEU A 21 -3.82 0.52 8.76
N VAL A 22 -5.09 0.65 9.15
CA VAL A 22 -5.48 1.04 10.51
C VAL A 22 -5.09 -0.04 11.51
N VAL A 23 -5.32 -1.32 11.19
CA VAL A 23 -4.87 -2.44 12.03
C VAL A 23 -3.35 -2.43 12.20
N LEU A 24 -2.62 -2.19 11.11
CA LEU A 24 -1.17 -2.10 11.14
C LEU A 24 -0.69 -0.92 12.00
N TYR A 25 -1.35 0.23 11.90
CA TYR A 25 -1.02 1.42 12.70
C TYR A 25 -1.10 1.15 14.20
N PHE A 26 -2.23 0.58 14.67
CA PHE A 26 -2.37 0.24 16.09
C PHE A 26 -1.40 -0.84 16.53
N ALA A 27 -1.14 -1.83 15.67
CA ALA A 27 -0.12 -2.84 15.95
C ALA A 27 1.29 -2.22 16.06
N PHE A 28 1.60 -1.22 15.22
CA PHE A 28 2.86 -0.48 15.26
C PHE A 28 3.02 0.31 16.55
N GLU A 29 2.01 1.09 16.95
CA GLU A 29 2.06 1.85 18.22
C GLU A 29 2.29 0.92 19.42
N ALA A 30 1.51 -0.16 19.52
CA ALA A 30 1.68 -1.14 20.59
C ALA A 30 3.07 -1.81 20.56
N GLY A 31 3.59 -2.09 19.36
CA GLY A 31 4.92 -2.66 19.17
C GLY A 31 6.05 -1.71 19.59
N VAL A 32 5.91 -0.41 19.29
CA VAL A 32 6.86 0.64 19.69
C VAL A 32 6.85 0.82 21.21
N GLU A 33 5.67 0.89 21.83
CA GLU A 33 5.54 1.01 23.28
C GLU A 33 6.17 -0.17 24.01
N ALA A 34 5.87 -1.40 23.58
CA ALA A 34 6.47 -2.61 24.14
C ALA A 34 8.00 -2.65 23.96
N ASN A 35 8.52 -2.16 22.83
CA ASN A 35 9.96 -2.11 22.58
C ASN A 35 10.68 -1.06 23.42
N ASN A 36 10.03 0.06 23.74
CA ASN A 36 10.59 1.07 24.63
C ASN A 36 10.75 0.57 26.07
N GLN A 37 9.98 -0.44 26.47
CA GLN A 37 10.07 -1.07 27.80
C GLN A 37 11.15 -2.17 27.87
N LYS A 38 11.73 -2.58 26.73
CA LYS A 38 12.82 -3.58 26.70
C LYS A 38 14.16 -2.95 27.06
N GLU A 39 14.97 -3.71 27.80
CA GLU A 39 16.34 -3.34 28.15
C GLU A 39 17.25 -3.20 26.91
N HIS A 40 16.97 -3.99 25.87
CA HIS A 40 17.61 -3.88 24.55
C HIS A 40 16.56 -3.57 23.49
N LYS A 41 16.54 -2.32 23.03
CA LYS A 41 15.65 -1.86 21.96
C LYS A 41 16.05 -2.50 20.63
N THR A 42 15.06 -3.00 19.89
CA THR A 42 15.23 -3.49 18.51
C THR A 42 14.69 -2.49 17.50
N ASP A 43 15.09 -2.61 16.23
CA ASP A 43 14.50 -1.85 15.13
C ASP A 43 13.13 -2.41 14.74
N VAL A 44 12.12 -1.96 15.49
CA VAL A 44 10.72 -2.31 15.25
C VAL A 44 10.22 -1.68 13.94
N GLY A 45 10.75 -0.52 13.56
CA GLY A 45 10.36 0.20 12.35
C GLY A 45 10.59 -0.65 11.10
N LEU A 46 11.76 -1.28 10.98
CA LEU A 46 12.07 -2.16 9.85
C LEU A 46 11.08 -3.33 9.74
N GLY A 47 10.74 -3.98 10.87
CA GLY A 47 9.79 -5.10 10.88
C GLY A 47 8.41 -4.70 10.36
N PHE A 48 7.90 -3.55 10.81
CA PHE A 48 6.62 -3.03 10.34
C PHE A 48 6.66 -2.49 8.90
N ALA A 49 7.79 -1.95 8.44
CA ALA A 49 7.98 -1.58 7.04
C ALA A 49 7.90 -2.80 6.11
N ILE A 50 8.49 -3.93 6.50
CA ILE A 50 8.38 -5.19 5.75
C ILE A 50 6.92 -5.68 5.72
N LEU A 51 6.22 -5.63 6.86
CA LEU A 51 4.81 -6.02 6.92
C LEU A 51 3.93 -5.12 6.05
N LEU A 52 4.17 -3.81 6.07
CA LEU A 52 3.50 -2.82 5.22
C LEU A 52 3.72 -3.13 3.73
N PHE A 53 4.96 -3.47 3.35
CA PHE A 53 5.29 -3.86 1.98
C PHE A 53 4.44 -5.06 1.52
N PHE A 54 4.35 -6.12 2.33
CA PHE A 54 3.51 -7.28 1.99
C PHE A 54 2.03 -6.93 1.89
N ILE A 55 1.51 -6.08 2.79
CA ILE A 55 0.12 -5.60 2.72
C ILE A 55 -0.13 -4.89 1.38
N PHE A 56 0.76 -3.98 0.98
CA PHE A 56 0.61 -3.28 -0.30
C PHE A 56 0.74 -4.20 -1.50
N ILE A 57 1.61 -5.20 -1.47
CA ILE A 57 1.73 -6.20 -2.54
C ILE A 57 0.42 -7.00 -2.68
N ILE A 58 -0.15 -7.48 -1.56
CA ILE A 58 -1.42 -8.22 -1.56
C ILE A 58 -2.56 -7.34 -2.09
N LEU A 59 -2.67 -6.10 -1.63
CA LEU A 59 -3.66 -5.13 -2.12
C LEU A 59 -3.47 -4.88 -3.63
N THR A 60 -2.24 -4.66 -4.08
CA THR A 60 -1.91 -4.45 -5.49
C THR A 60 -2.36 -5.63 -6.34
N VAL A 61 -2.02 -6.86 -5.96
CA VAL A 61 -2.45 -8.08 -6.67
C VAL A 61 -3.98 -8.17 -6.70
N GLY A 62 -4.66 -7.91 -5.58
CA GLY A 62 -6.12 -7.93 -5.50
C GLY A 62 -6.77 -6.92 -6.46
N PHE A 63 -6.28 -5.67 -6.48
CA PHE A 63 -6.78 -4.62 -7.37
C PHE A 63 -6.43 -4.87 -8.83
N VAL A 64 -5.27 -5.44 -9.16
CA VAL A 64 -4.94 -5.86 -10.52
C VAL A 64 -5.91 -6.94 -11.01
N ILE A 65 -6.21 -7.94 -10.18
CA ILE A 65 -7.17 -9.00 -10.52
C ILE A 65 -8.57 -8.39 -10.73
N ASP A 66 -9.03 -7.50 -9.86
CA ASP A 66 -10.33 -6.85 -10.00
C ASP A 66 -10.40 -5.98 -11.27
N PHE A 67 -9.35 -5.19 -11.53
CA PHE A 67 -9.21 -4.38 -12.73
C PHE A 67 -9.32 -5.22 -14.01
N ILE A 68 -8.52 -6.29 -14.11
CA ILE A 68 -8.53 -7.22 -15.24
C ILE A 68 -9.92 -7.86 -15.41
N LYS A 69 -10.54 -8.31 -14.31
CA LYS A 69 -11.87 -8.91 -14.32
C LYS A 69 -12.94 -7.93 -14.81
N ASN A 70 -12.88 -6.66 -14.41
CA ASN A 70 -13.81 -5.62 -14.84
C ASN A 70 -13.59 -5.22 -16.30
N LEU A 71 -12.34 -5.21 -16.78
CA LEU A 71 -12.02 -5.04 -18.20
C LEU A 71 -12.61 -6.15 -19.06
N TYR A 72 -12.44 -7.42 -18.67
CA TYR A 72 -13.01 -8.56 -19.40
C TYR A 72 -14.54 -8.50 -19.48
N LYS A 73 -15.19 -7.99 -18.42
CA LYS A 73 -16.65 -7.77 -18.38
C LYS A 73 -17.10 -6.50 -19.10
N LYS A 74 -16.19 -5.74 -19.71
CA LYS A 74 -16.45 -4.43 -20.36
C LYS A 74 -17.05 -3.38 -19.42
N HIS A 75 -16.80 -3.49 -18.12
CA HIS A 75 -17.22 -2.52 -17.11
C HIS A 75 -16.15 -1.44 -16.92
N TYR A 76 -15.85 -0.68 -17.98
CA TYR A 76 -14.73 0.26 -18.00
C TYR A 76 -14.82 1.32 -16.90
N ASP A 77 -16.01 1.87 -16.66
CA ASP A 77 -16.23 2.89 -15.61
C ASP A 77 -15.82 2.38 -14.21
N ILE A 78 -16.04 1.09 -13.95
CA ILE A 78 -15.70 0.45 -12.66
C ILE A 78 -14.21 0.09 -12.63
N ALA A 79 -13.64 -0.35 -13.75
CA ALA A 79 -12.22 -0.66 -13.85
C ALA A 79 -11.35 0.59 -13.63
N LEU A 80 -11.75 1.74 -14.18
CA LEU A 80 -11.01 3.01 -14.00
C LEU A 80 -10.89 3.43 -12.52
N ILE A 81 -11.79 2.96 -11.65
CA ILE A 81 -11.74 3.25 -10.21
C ILE A 81 -10.52 2.59 -9.55
N ASP A 82 -10.03 1.46 -10.07
CA ASP A 82 -8.90 0.73 -9.48
C ASP A 82 -7.56 1.42 -9.73
N ILE A 83 -7.44 2.19 -10.82
CA ILE A 83 -6.21 2.89 -11.24
C ILE A 83 -5.62 3.79 -10.14
N PRO A 84 -6.37 4.74 -9.54
CA PRO A 84 -5.81 5.60 -8.50
C PRO A 84 -5.27 4.82 -7.30
N PHE A 85 -5.94 3.72 -6.90
CA PHE A 85 -5.47 2.88 -5.80
C PHE A 85 -4.15 2.18 -6.17
N LEU A 86 -4.09 1.59 -7.36
CA LEU A 86 -2.88 0.94 -7.87
C LEU A 86 -1.70 1.93 -7.92
N LEU A 87 -1.92 3.14 -8.43
CA LEU A 87 -0.89 4.18 -8.47
C LEU A 87 -0.39 4.55 -7.06
N VAL A 88 -1.31 4.71 -6.10
CA VAL A 88 -0.96 5.03 -4.71
C VAL A 88 -0.17 3.91 -4.06
N PHE A 89 -0.48 2.64 -4.32
CA PHE A 89 0.25 1.50 -3.71
C PHE A 89 1.65 1.33 -4.28
N LEU A 90 1.86 1.66 -5.56
CA LEU A 90 3.18 1.57 -6.18
C LEU A 90 4.19 2.49 -5.49
N ILE A 91 3.75 3.62 -4.93
CA ILE A 91 4.66 4.56 -4.27
C ILE A 91 5.41 3.92 -3.09
N PRO A 92 4.74 3.46 -2.02
CA PRO A 92 5.41 2.82 -0.90
C PRO A 92 6.07 1.48 -1.28
N ILE A 93 5.53 0.73 -2.24
CA ILE A 93 6.17 -0.51 -2.72
C ILE A 93 7.54 -0.22 -3.30
N ILE A 94 7.63 0.74 -4.24
CA ILE A 94 8.89 1.09 -4.89
C ILE A 94 9.84 1.72 -3.88
N TYR A 95 9.34 2.57 -2.98
CA TYR A 95 10.16 3.19 -1.93
C TYR A 95 10.82 2.15 -1.03
N ILE A 96 10.03 1.24 -0.46
CA ILE A 96 10.55 0.19 0.43
C ILE A 96 11.47 -0.75 -0.35
N HIS A 97 11.11 -1.11 -1.59
CA HIS A 97 11.97 -1.93 -2.44
C HIS A 97 13.34 -1.27 -2.69
N CYS A 98 13.37 0.02 -3.02
CA CYS A 98 14.61 0.77 -3.23
C CYS A 98 15.43 0.94 -1.95
N GLN A 99 14.79 1.05 -0.79
CA GLN A 99 15.49 1.14 0.50
C GLN A 99 16.10 -0.20 0.92
N MET A 100 15.46 -1.32 0.55
CA MET A 100 15.91 -2.67 0.91
C MET A 100 16.84 -3.31 -0.12
N GLY A 101 16.69 -2.95 -1.40
CA GLY A 101 17.43 -3.52 -2.52
C GLY A 101 18.72 -2.74 -2.77
N GLY A 102 19.87 -3.38 -2.60
CA GLY A 102 21.17 -2.81 -2.99
C GLY A 102 21.42 -2.78 -4.51
N CYS A 103 20.38 -2.80 -5.35
CA CYS A 103 20.53 -2.63 -6.80
C CYS A 103 19.96 -1.30 -7.24
N CYS A 104 20.42 -0.86 -8.40
CA CYS A 104 19.71 0.14 -9.19
C CYS A 104 19.82 1.56 -8.62
N GLU A 105 21.03 1.89 -8.13
CA GLU A 105 21.43 3.16 -7.49
C GLU A 105 20.86 4.40 -8.22
N GLY A 106 21.02 4.50 -9.56
CA GLY A 106 20.54 5.68 -10.29
C GLY A 106 19.02 5.93 -10.23
N PHE A 107 18.19 4.88 -10.36
CA PHE A 107 16.73 5.04 -10.28
C PHE A 107 16.26 5.19 -8.84
N CYS A 108 16.78 4.35 -7.94
CA CYS A 108 16.37 4.36 -6.55
C CYS A 108 16.80 5.63 -5.82
N ASP A 109 18.01 6.14 -6.07
CA ASP A 109 18.46 7.42 -5.52
C ASP A 109 17.60 8.57 -6.03
N TRP A 110 17.29 8.60 -7.33
CA TRP A 110 16.39 9.61 -7.89
C TRP A 110 15.00 9.53 -7.25
N TYR A 111 14.45 8.33 -7.13
CA TYR A 111 13.11 8.09 -6.61
C TYR A 111 12.98 8.47 -5.12
N ILE A 112 13.95 8.05 -4.30
CA ILE A 112 14.00 8.39 -2.88
C ILE A 112 14.15 9.91 -2.71
N ASN A 113 15.04 10.55 -3.46
CA ASN A 113 15.22 12.01 -3.39
C ASN A 113 13.98 12.78 -3.85
N PHE A 114 13.27 12.28 -4.87
CA PHE A 114 12.02 12.88 -5.32
C PHE A 114 10.93 12.88 -4.24
N LEU A 115 10.86 11.82 -3.43
CA LEU A 115 9.86 11.69 -2.36
C LEU A 115 10.24 12.43 -1.07
N ASN A 116 11.53 12.70 -0.85
CA ASN A 116 12.03 13.43 0.31
C ASN A 116 12.04 14.97 0.13
N PHE A 117 11.51 15.47 -1.00
CA PHE A 117 11.50 16.88 -1.39
C PHE A 117 10.29 17.66 -0.87
#